data_AF-A0ABC8M7D3-F1
#
_entry.id   AF-A0ABC8M7D3-F1
#
_cell.length_a   1.000
_cell.length_b   1.000
_cell.length_c   1.000
_cell.angle_alpha   90.00
_cell.angle_beta   90.00
_cell.angle_gamma   90.00
#
_symmetry.space_group_name_H-M   'P 1'
#
loop_
_entity.id
_entity.type
_entity.pdbx_description
1 polymer ?
#
loop_
_entity_poly.entity_id
_entity_poly.type
_entity_poly.pdbx_seq_one_letter_code
_entity_poly.pdbx_strand_id
1 'polypeptide(L)'
;MYKASPKRRAILEKSRSVREKEAKQTSNFFAKHLKRIYPITLQRSTSSSFSLSSISLSLSQNSTDSSATDSTSTLEQRISLALGLISSPRRRETFVPKAIPQQQEKIVYQEFESDEPKRCNWITKKSDEVYVTFHDQQWGVPVYDDNLLFEYLAMSGMLMDYNWTEILKRKELFREAFCEFDPNLVAKMGEKEITEIASNKAIMLQESRVRCIVDNAKCITKVVKEFGSFSSYMWGFMDYKPIINRFKYSRNVPLRSPKAEIISKDMIKRGFRFVGPVIVHSFMQAAGLTIDHLVDCFRHGDCVSLAERPWRHI
;
A
#
# COMPACT_ATOMS: atom_id res chain seq x y z
N MET A 1 -44.11 36.30 -2.91
CA MET A 1 -43.12 35.56 -3.74
C MET A 1 -42.08 36.53 -4.29
N TYR A 2 -40.95 36.73 -3.62
CA TYR A 2 -39.89 37.61 -4.11
C TYR A 2 -38.95 36.83 -5.05
N LYS A 3 -39.01 37.13 -6.35
CA LYS A 3 -38.09 36.58 -7.36
C LYS A 3 -36.68 37.12 -7.07
N ALA A 4 -35.73 36.22 -6.81
CA ALA A 4 -34.33 36.58 -6.64
C ALA A 4 -33.79 37.26 -7.89
N SER A 5 -33.08 38.40 -7.70
CA SER A 5 -32.48 39.20 -8.77
C SER A 5 -31.55 38.37 -9.67
N PRO A 6 -31.58 38.54 -11.01
CA PRO A 6 -30.76 37.78 -11.98
C PRO A 6 -29.27 37.76 -11.64
N LYS A 7 -28.75 38.82 -11.03
CA LYS A 7 -27.34 38.93 -10.62
C LYS A 7 -26.95 37.93 -9.53
N ARG A 8 -27.85 37.61 -8.58
CA ARG A 8 -27.57 36.63 -7.49
C ARG A 8 -27.51 35.20 -8.01
N ARG A 9 -28.34 34.86 -9.00
CA ARG A 9 -28.39 33.53 -9.62
C ARG A 9 -27.13 33.23 -10.43
N ALA A 10 -26.64 34.21 -11.20
CA ALA A 10 -25.40 34.09 -11.96
C ALA A 10 -24.14 33.92 -11.08
N ILE A 11 -24.10 34.58 -9.91
CA ILE A 11 -22.98 34.43 -8.94
C ILE A 11 -22.99 33.02 -8.32
N LEU A 12 -24.16 32.52 -7.95
CA LEU A 12 -24.33 31.16 -7.42
C LEU A 12 -23.94 30.09 -8.46
N GLU A 13 -24.39 30.24 -9.71
CA GLU A 13 -24.01 29.33 -10.81
C GLU A 13 -22.52 29.38 -11.13
N LYS A 14 -21.89 30.57 -11.12
CA LYS A 14 -20.44 30.73 -11.28
C LYS A 14 -19.67 30.06 -10.14
N SER A 15 -20.10 30.23 -8.89
CA SER A 15 -19.47 29.60 -7.72
C SER A 15 -19.59 28.07 -7.73
N ARG A 16 -20.72 27.54 -8.20
CA ARG A 16 -20.95 26.10 -8.37
C ARG A 16 -20.07 25.52 -9.49
N SER A 17 -19.97 26.21 -10.62
CA SER A 17 -19.07 25.85 -11.73
C SER A 17 -17.60 25.82 -11.29
N VAL A 18 -17.15 26.78 -10.46
CA VAL A 18 -15.78 26.80 -9.93
C VAL A 18 -15.54 25.62 -9.00
N ARG A 19 -16.46 25.34 -8.05
CA ARG A 19 -16.35 24.16 -7.17
C ARG A 19 -16.37 22.83 -7.92
N GLU A 20 -17.18 22.70 -8.98
CA GLU A 20 -17.22 21.49 -9.80
C GLU A 20 -15.93 21.31 -10.63
N LYS A 21 -15.30 22.42 -11.07
CA LYS A 21 -13.99 22.38 -11.74
C LYS A 21 -12.87 22.01 -10.76
N GLU A 22 -12.85 22.57 -9.56
CA GLU A 22 -11.90 22.22 -8.49
C GLU A 22 -12.07 20.76 -8.04
N ALA A 23 -13.30 20.27 -7.89
CA ALA A 23 -13.60 18.88 -7.56
C ALA A 23 -13.15 17.89 -8.65
N LYS A 24 -13.31 18.24 -9.93
CA LYS A 24 -12.84 17.42 -11.07
C LYS A 24 -11.32 17.47 -11.23
N GLN A 25 -10.69 18.60 -10.94
CA GLN A 25 -9.24 18.76 -11.03
C GLN A 25 -8.54 18.02 -9.88
N THR A 26 -9.08 18.11 -8.66
CA THR A 26 -8.64 17.29 -7.53
C THR A 26 -8.85 15.81 -7.81
N SER A 27 -10.02 15.36 -8.28
CA SER A 27 -10.27 13.95 -8.58
C SER A 27 -9.32 13.37 -9.64
N ASN A 28 -9.01 14.14 -10.69
CA ASN A 28 -8.07 13.72 -11.74
C ASN A 28 -6.61 13.77 -11.27
N PHE A 29 -6.25 14.74 -10.42
CA PHE A 29 -4.95 14.80 -9.75
C PHE A 29 -4.76 13.56 -8.87
N PHE A 30 -5.72 13.26 -8.01
CA PHE A 30 -5.72 12.05 -7.18
C PHE A 30 -5.62 10.78 -8.02
N ALA A 31 -6.40 10.62 -9.10
CA ALA A 31 -6.36 9.42 -9.95
C ALA A 31 -5.00 9.18 -10.64
N LYS A 32 -4.33 10.22 -11.13
CA LYS A 32 -2.97 10.11 -11.72
C LYS A 32 -1.93 9.84 -10.64
N HIS A 33 -2.09 10.50 -9.51
CA HIS A 33 -1.20 10.39 -8.37
C HIS A 33 -1.25 9.01 -7.71
N LEU A 34 -2.43 8.38 -7.66
CA LEU A 34 -2.62 7.02 -7.13
C LEU A 34 -1.84 5.95 -7.88
N LYS A 35 -1.74 6.05 -9.22
CA LYS A 35 -0.91 5.13 -10.03
C LYS A 35 0.58 5.22 -9.68
N ARG A 36 1.01 6.35 -9.12
CA ARG A 36 2.39 6.61 -8.70
C ARG A 36 2.68 6.07 -7.29
N ILE A 37 1.72 6.12 -6.37
CA ILE A 37 1.89 5.58 -5.00
C ILE A 37 1.76 4.05 -4.98
N TYR A 38 0.76 3.51 -5.69
CA TYR A 38 0.51 2.08 -5.81
C TYR A 38 0.51 1.73 -7.30
N PRO A 39 1.61 1.22 -7.87
CA PRO A 39 1.70 0.86 -9.28
C PRO A 39 0.95 -0.46 -9.54
N ILE A 40 -0.36 -0.47 -9.30
CA ILE A 40 -1.26 -1.56 -9.69
C ILE A 40 -2.26 -0.97 -10.68
N THR A 41 -2.25 -1.53 -11.88
CA THR A 41 -3.16 -1.19 -12.96
C THR A 41 -4.60 -1.55 -12.60
N LEU A 42 -5.38 -0.58 -12.11
CA LEU A 42 -6.84 -0.68 -12.20
C LEU A 42 -7.23 -0.56 -13.68
N GLN A 43 -7.58 -1.70 -14.30
CA GLN A 43 -8.33 -1.72 -15.55
C GLN A 43 -9.65 -0.98 -15.31
N ARG A 44 -9.82 0.15 -16.00
CA ARG A 44 -10.99 1.00 -15.91
C ARG A 44 -12.09 0.38 -16.78
N SER A 45 -13.02 -0.34 -16.17
CA SER A 45 -14.31 -0.63 -16.81
C SER A 45 -15.03 0.70 -17.02
N THR A 46 -15.10 1.15 -18.27
CA THR A 46 -15.85 2.32 -18.69
C THR A 46 -17.30 1.95 -18.99
N SER A 47 -18.21 2.89 -18.71
CA SER A 47 -19.68 2.92 -18.95
C SER A 47 -20.52 2.28 -17.83
N SER A 48 -21.59 2.87 -17.29
CA SER A 48 -22.35 4.12 -17.55
C SER A 48 -23.14 4.50 -16.27
N SER A 49 -23.81 5.65 -16.27
CA SER A 49 -24.28 6.42 -15.11
C SER A 49 -25.67 6.10 -14.54
N PHE A 50 -25.80 6.26 -13.20
CA PHE A 50 -26.98 6.58 -12.35
C PHE A 50 -28.28 5.74 -12.42
N SER A 51 -28.66 5.16 -11.26
CA SER A 51 -29.99 5.33 -10.64
C SER A 51 -29.99 4.85 -9.17
N LEU A 52 -30.65 5.61 -8.28
CA LEU A 52 -30.99 5.20 -6.91
C LEU A 52 -32.42 4.63 -6.90
N SER A 53 -32.58 3.33 -6.68
CA SER A 53 -33.83 2.73 -6.20
C SER A 53 -33.58 1.32 -5.65
N SER A 54 -33.68 1.20 -4.33
CA SER A 54 -34.59 0.27 -3.66
C SER A 54 -34.52 -1.24 -3.96
N ILE A 55 -34.29 -1.98 -2.86
CA ILE A 55 -35.04 -3.19 -2.45
C ILE A 55 -34.56 -4.56 -2.99
N SER A 56 -33.85 -5.27 -2.09
CA SER A 56 -34.14 -6.60 -1.52
C SER A 56 -34.21 -7.87 -2.37
N LEU A 57 -33.62 -8.94 -1.79
CA LEU A 57 -33.93 -10.38 -1.93
C LEU A 57 -33.68 -10.98 -3.34
N SER A 58 -33.22 -12.21 -3.55
CA SER A 58 -33.10 -13.42 -2.72
C SER A 58 -32.17 -14.43 -3.43
N LEU A 59 -31.78 -15.47 -2.69
CA LEU A 59 -31.12 -16.70 -3.15
C LEU A 59 -31.68 -17.26 -4.48
N SER A 60 -30.82 -17.94 -5.25
CA SER A 60 -31.09 -19.34 -5.65
C SER A 60 -29.84 -19.99 -6.24
N GLN A 61 -29.60 -21.23 -5.79
CA GLN A 61 -28.77 -22.22 -6.46
C GLN A 61 -29.37 -22.57 -7.84
N ASN A 62 -28.53 -23.06 -8.76
CA ASN A 62 -28.73 -24.40 -9.33
C ASN A 62 -27.53 -24.83 -10.18
N SER A 63 -27.04 -26.02 -9.84
CA SER A 63 -26.30 -26.94 -10.70
C SER A 63 -27.27 -27.68 -11.63
N THR A 64 -26.80 -28.04 -12.83
CA THR A 64 -27.13 -29.24 -13.66
C THR A 64 -26.30 -29.07 -14.94
N ASP A 65 -25.19 -29.79 -15.16
CA ASP A 65 -25.08 -31.16 -15.68
C ASP A 65 -25.93 -31.46 -16.92
N SER A 66 -25.26 -31.73 -18.04
CA SER A 66 -25.70 -32.62 -19.13
C SER A 66 -24.57 -32.82 -20.14
N SER A 67 -24.15 -34.08 -20.24
CA SER A 67 -23.32 -34.71 -21.25
C SER A 67 -24.05 -34.95 -22.59
N ALA A 68 -23.32 -34.88 -23.71
CA ALA A 68 -23.50 -35.69 -24.93
C ALA A 68 -22.31 -35.41 -25.89
N THR A 69 -21.35 -36.33 -26.00
CA THR A 69 -21.09 -37.20 -27.17
C THR A 69 -20.97 -36.46 -28.51
N ASP A 70 -19.76 -36.44 -29.10
CA ASP A 70 -19.47 -37.33 -30.23
C ASP A 70 -17.99 -37.39 -30.61
N SER A 71 -17.63 -38.56 -31.10
CA SER A 71 -16.33 -39.11 -31.46
C SER A 71 -15.65 -38.48 -32.67
N THR A 72 -14.31 -38.46 -32.67
CA THR A 72 -13.49 -38.94 -33.80
C THR A 72 -12.08 -39.29 -33.33
N SER A 73 -11.75 -40.57 -33.44
CA SER A 73 -10.44 -41.17 -33.22
C SER A 73 -9.65 -41.17 -34.53
N THR A 74 -8.43 -40.64 -34.54
CA THR A 74 -7.46 -40.90 -35.62
C THR A 74 -6.08 -41.26 -35.07
N LEU A 75 -5.77 -42.54 -35.18
CA LEU A 75 -4.59 -43.06 -35.90
C LEU A 75 -3.16 -42.82 -35.39
N GLU A 76 -2.91 -42.55 -34.10
CA GLU A 76 -1.51 -42.34 -33.66
C GLU A 76 -1.05 -43.10 -32.39
N GLN A 77 -1.71 -44.19 -32.00
CA GLN A 77 -1.34 -44.93 -30.77
C GLN A 77 -1.30 -46.46 -30.89
N ARG A 78 -1.07 -47.05 -32.07
CA ARG A 78 -1.06 -48.53 -32.22
C ARG A 78 0.10 -49.13 -33.02
N ILE A 79 1.33 -48.63 -32.90
CA ILE A 79 2.51 -49.26 -33.58
C ILE A 79 3.71 -49.62 -32.69
N SER A 80 3.84 -49.24 -31.41
CA SER A 80 5.13 -49.45 -30.71
C SER A 80 5.14 -50.35 -29.47
N LEU A 81 4.18 -51.27 -29.30
CA LEU A 81 4.22 -52.25 -28.21
C LEU A 81 3.70 -53.63 -28.65
N ALA A 82 4.42 -54.29 -29.56
CA ALA A 82 4.37 -55.73 -29.76
C ALA A 82 5.64 -56.18 -30.51
N LEU A 83 6.16 -57.35 -30.15
CA LEU A 83 7.46 -57.96 -30.49
C LEU A 83 8.55 -57.62 -29.45
N GLY A 84 8.82 -58.44 -28.44
CA GLY A 84 8.71 -59.89 -28.40
C GLY A 84 10.10 -60.48 -28.16
N LEU A 85 10.33 -60.80 -26.90
CA LEU A 85 11.42 -61.60 -26.34
C LEU A 85 11.78 -62.81 -27.24
N ILE A 86 13.07 -63.15 -27.34
CA ILE A 86 13.68 -64.52 -27.20
C ILE A 86 15.12 -64.58 -27.81
N SER A 87 16.10 -64.72 -26.91
CA SER A 87 17.30 -65.59 -26.91
C SER A 87 18.35 -65.63 -28.04
N SER A 88 19.63 -65.36 -27.70
CA SER A 88 20.76 -66.34 -27.82
C SER A 88 22.12 -65.86 -27.25
N PRO A 89 23.11 -66.75 -26.98
CA PRO A 89 24.18 -66.56 -25.98
C PRO A 89 25.62 -66.31 -26.49
N ARG A 90 26.44 -65.75 -25.58
CA ARG A 90 27.88 -65.95 -25.25
C ARG A 90 28.86 -66.52 -26.32
N ARG A 91 29.91 -65.75 -26.66
CA ARG A 91 31.28 -66.28 -26.93
C ARG A 91 32.42 -65.27 -26.63
N ARG A 92 33.46 -65.85 -26.00
CA ARG A 92 34.80 -65.43 -25.50
C ARG A 92 35.59 -64.25 -26.13
N GLU A 93 36.14 -63.45 -25.20
CA GLU A 93 37.53 -62.96 -24.97
C GLU A 93 38.50 -62.66 -26.12
N THR A 94 39.07 -61.43 -26.10
CA THR A 94 40.53 -61.17 -26.09
C THR A 94 40.85 -59.80 -25.47
N PHE A 95 41.89 -59.76 -24.64
CA PHE A 95 42.44 -58.62 -23.89
C PHE A 95 43.17 -57.57 -24.77
N VAL A 96 42.99 -56.28 -24.47
CA VAL A 96 43.99 -55.21 -24.64
C VAL A 96 43.80 -54.18 -23.52
N PRO A 97 44.83 -53.79 -22.74
CA PRO A 97 44.66 -52.85 -21.63
C PRO A 97 44.98 -51.42 -22.08
N LYS A 98 44.06 -50.47 -21.84
CA LYS A 98 44.41 -49.05 -21.64
C LYS A 98 43.25 -48.18 -21.15
N ALA A 99 43.65 -47.27 -20.26
CA ALA A 99 43.00 -46.02 -19.84
C ALA A 99 41.84 -46.10 -18.84
N ILE A 100 42.15 -45.60 -17.64
CA ILE A 100 41.23 -45.19 -16.57
C ILE A 100 40.30 -44.09 -17.13
N PRO A 101 38.97 -44.25 -17.12
CA PRO A 101 38.07 -43.13 -17.35
C PRO A 101 37.86 -42.41 -16.02
N GLN A 102 38.35 -41.17 -15.93
CA GLN A 102 37.93 -40.21 -14.92
C GLN A 102 36.40 -40.10 -14.97
N GLN A 103 35.75 -40.37 -13.85
CA GLN A 103 34.34 -40.05 -13.64
C GLN A 103 34.20 -38.53 -13.79
N GLN A 104 33.67 -38.09 -14.92
CA GLN A 104 33.04 -36.78 -14.99
C GLN A 104 31.74 -36.88 -14.20
N GLU A 105 31.82 -36.55 -12.92
CA GLU A 105 30.66 -36.19 -12.12
C GLU A 105 29.94 -35.07 -12.87
N LYS A 106 28.78 -35.42 -13.45
CA LYS A 106 27.79 -34.43 -13.86
C LYS A 106 27.37 -33.71 -12.58
N ILE A 107 27.98 -32.56 -12.32
CA ILE A 107 27.47 -31.58 -11.38
C ILE A 107 26.10 -31.18 -11.92
N VAL A 108 25.06 -31.76 -11.34
CA VAL A 108 23.70 -31.26 -11.44
C VAL A 108 23.73 -29.91 -10.73
N TYR A 109 23.74 -28.83 -11.51
CA TYR A 109 23.42 -27.51 -10.98
C TYR A 109 21.95 -27.57 -10.57
N GLN A 110 21.72 -27.95 -9.33
CA GLN A 110 20.45 -27.75 -8.66
C GLN A 110 20.29 -26.24 -8.55
N GLU A 111 19.38 -25.67 -9.35
CA GLU A 111 18.96 -24.29 -9.19
C GLU A 111 18.54 -24.13 -7.72
N PHE A 112 19.37 -23.43 -6.94
CA PHE A 112 18.97 -22.95 -5.63
C PHE A 112 17.85 -21.95 -5.88
N GLU A 113 16.59 -22.42 -5.82
CA GLU A 113 15.45 -21.55 -5.60
C GLU A 113 15.74 -20.84 -4.28
N SER A 114 16.24 -19.60 -4.36
CA SER A 114 16.36 -18.76 -3.18
C SER A 114 14.97 -18.63 -2.61
N ASP A 115 14.77 -19.12 -1.39
CA ASP A 115 13.53 -19.08 -0.62
C ASP A 115 13.25 -17.62 -0.20
N GLU A 116 13.04 -16.76 -1.19
CA GLU A 116 12.76 -15.35 -0.98
C GLU A 116 11.39 -15.24 -0.31
N PRO A 117 11.29 -14.52 0.82
CA PRO A 117 10.04 -14.43 1.53
C PRO A 117 9.00 -13.76 0.64
N LYS A 118 7.81 -14.36 0.59
CA LYS A 118 6.71 -13.82 -0.20
C LYS A 118 6.27 -12.48 0.39
N ARG A 119 6.31 -11.41 -0.40
CA ARG A 119 5.93 -10.05 -0.01
C ARG A 119 4.59 -9.64 -0.62
N CYS A 120 4.02 -8.55 -0.12
CA CYS A 120 2.86 -7.94 -0.76
C CYS A 120 3.17 -7.51 -2.21
N ASN A 121 2.18 -7.59 -3.10
CA ASN A 121 2.36 -7.38 -4.54
C ASN A 121 2.88 -5.99 -4.96
N TRP A 122 2.83 -4.99 -4.09
CA TRP A 122 3.43 -3.67 -4.34
C TRP A 122 4.94 -3.63 -4.09
N ILE A 123 5.51 -4.70 -3.54
CA ILE A 123 6.95 -4.96 -3.53
C ILE A 123 7.25 -5.95 -4.66
N THR A 124 8.04 -5.49 -5.62
CA THR A 124 8.43 -6.26 -6.81
C THR A 124 9.93 -6.52 -6.79
N LYS A 125 10.41 -7.44 -7.62
CA LYS A 125 11.85 -7.70 -7.79
C LYS A 125 12.65 -6.47 -8.25
N LYS A 126 11.98 -5.43 -8.77
CA LYS A 126 12.59 -4.18 -9.23
C LYS A 126 12.43 -3.04 -8.21
N SER A 127 11.81 -3.29 -7.06
CA SER A 127 11.64 -2.27 -6.04
C SER A 127 13.00 -1.92 -5.43
N ASP A 128 13.24 -0.63 -5.22
CA ASP A 128 14.42 -0.17 -4.48
C ASP A 128 14.48 -0.77 -3.07
N GLU A 129 15.69 -1.09 -2.62
CA GLU A 129 15.96 -1.71 -1.33
C GLU A 129 15.35 -0.93 -0.16
N VAL A 130 15.40 0.41 -0.18
CA VAL A 130 14.79 1.24 0.87
C VAL A 130 13.28 1.02 1.02
N TYR A 131 12.58 0.70 -0.07
CA TYR A 131 11.14 0.44 -0.03
C TYR A 131 10.86 -1.00 0.43
N VAL A 132 11.71 -1.95 0.04
CA VAL A 132 11.67 -3.34 0.55
C VAL A 132 11.88 -3.34 2.07
N THR A 133 12.92 -2.68 2.56
CA THR A 133 13.23 -2.55 3.99
C THR A 133 12.10 -1.87 4.76
N PHE A 134 11.52 -0.80 4.22
CA PHE A 134 10.35 -0.17 4.82
C PHE A 134 9.17 -1.14 4.95
N HIS A 135 8.85 -1.89 3.89
CA HIS A 135 7.79 -2.90 3.93
C HIS A 135 8.08 -4.00 4.97
N ASP A 136 9.31 -4.52 4.98
CA ASP A 136 9.70 -5.67 5.77
C ASP A 136 9.83 -5.33 7.27
N GLN A 137 10.24 -4.11 7.61
CA GLN A 137 10.61 -3.77 8.99
C GLN A 137 9.69 -2.75 9.64
N GLN A 138 9.00 -1.90 8.87
CA GLN A 138 8.31 -0.72 9.38
C GLN A 138 6.82 -0.72 9.07
N TRP A 139 6.44 -0.96 7.82
CA TRP A 139 5.06 -0.82 7.37
C TRP A 139 4.14 -1.87 8.02
N GLY A 140 3.04 -1.38 8.61
CA GLY A 140 2.06 -2.23 9.30
C GLY A 140 2.51 -2.66 10.70
N VAL A 141 3.68 -2.25 11.19
CA VAL A 141 4.09 -2.49 12.58
C VAL A 141 3.43 -1.44 13.48
N PRO A 142 2.71 -1.84 14.55
CA PRO A 142 2.07 -0.88 15.46
C PRO A 142 3.07 0.09 16.10
N VAL A 143 2.88 1.39 15.87
CA VAL A 143 3.70 2.47 16.43
C VAL A 143 2.97 3.19 17.56
N TYR A 144 3.69 3.44 18.66
CA TYR A 144 3.18 4.14 19.85
C TYR A 144 3.95 5.42 20.19
N ASP A 145 5.09 5.65 19.57
CA ASP A 145 5.93 6.83 19.77
C ASP A 145 5.36 8.05 19.01
N ASP A 146 5.22 9.18 19.71
CA ASP A 146 4.58 10.39 19.17
C ASP A 146 5.37 10.99 17.99
N ASN A 147 6.70 11.01 18.09
CA ASN A 147 7.57 11.58 17.06
C ASN A 147 7.51 10.73 15.79
N LEU A 148 7.57 9.40 15.91
CA LEU A 148 7.47 8.49 14.78
C LEU A 148 6.07 8.50 14.15
N LEU A 149 5.00 8.64 14.94
CA LEU A 149 3.65 8.85 14.42
C LEU A 149 3.55 10.18 13.64
N PHE A 150 4.17 11.25 14.14
CA PHE A 150 4.21 12.52 13.43
C PHE A 150 5.03 12.42 12.14
N GLU A 151 6.18 11.76 12.16
CA GLU A 151 7.01 11.46 10.99
C GLU A 151 6.18 10.73 9.91
N TYR A 152 5.49 9.66 10.27
CA TYR A 152 4.66 8.91 9.32
C TYR A 152 3.48 9.73 8.80
N LEU A 153 2.84 10.57 9.62
CA LEU A 153 1.80 11.47 9.15
C LEU A 153 2.35 12.47 8.12
N ALA A 154 3.54 13.04 8.39
CA ALA A 154 4.19 13.98 7.48
C ALA A 154 4.56 13.29 6.15
N MET A 155 5.19 12.12 6.20
CA MET A 155 5.56 11.33 5.02
C MET A 155 4.33 10.91 4.20
N SER A 156 3.25 10.47 4.84
CA SER A 156 1.98 10.18 4.14
C SER A 156 1.40 11.42 3.47
N GLY A 157 1.57 12.62 4.07
CA GLY A 157 1.20 13.88 3.44
C GLY A 157 2.03 14.17 2.18
N MET A 158 3.34 13.90 2.22
CA MET A 158 4.27 14.07 1.10
C MET A 158 3.98 13.15 -0.08
N LEU A 159 3.15 12.11 0.10
CA LEU A 159 2.74 11.26 -1.00
C LEU A 159 2.17 12.10 -2.15
N MET A 160 1.38 13.13 -1.87
CA MET A 160 0.86 14.04 -2.91
C MET A 160 1.93 14.55 -3.90
N ASP A 161 3.16 14.69 -3.44
CA ASP A 161 4.29 15.25 -4.16
C ASP A 161 5.22 14.15 -4.73
N TYR A 162 5.36 13.02 -4.03
CA TYR A 162 6.33 11.94 -4.31
C TYR A 162 5.79 10.52 -4.09
N ASN A 163 6.43 9.48 -4.62
CA ASN A 163 6.13 8.11 -4.20
C ASN A 163 6.87 7.72 -2.90
N TRP A 164 6.51 6.58 -2.29
CA TRP A 164 7.17 6.09 -1.06
C TRP A 164 8.68 5.94 -1.22
N THR A 165 9.17 5.38 -2.32
CA THR A 165 10.62 5.24 -2.56
C THR A 165 11.33 6.59 -2.52
N GLU A 166 10.81 7.60 -3.22
CA GLU A 166 11.38 8.95 -3.26
C GLU A 166 11.36 9.63 -1.88
N ILE A 167 10.35 9.36 -1.05
CA ILE A 167 10.24 9.88 0.30
C ILE A 167 11.25 9.16 1.21
N LEU A 168 11.31 7.83 1.14
CA LEU A 168 12.19 7.01 1.97
C LEU A 168 13.67 7.27 1.70
N LYS A 169 14.06 7.52 0.44
CA LYS A 169 15.44 7.93 0.10
C LYS A 169 15.88 9.24 0.77
N ARG A 170 14.92 10.10 1.13
CA ARG A 170 15.15 11.41 1.78
C ARG A 170 14.75 11.42 3.25
N LYS A 171 14.38 10.27 3.82
CA LYS A 171 13.85 10.16 5.19
C LYS A 171 14.76 10.82 6.22
N GLU A 172 16.06 10.51 6.20
CA GLU A 172 17.02 11.08 7.15
C GLU A 172 17.22 12.60 6.96
N LEU A 173 17.16 13.09 5.71
CA LEU A 173 17.18 14.54 5.45
C LEU A 173 15.94 15.23 6.01
N PHE A 174 14.76 14.58 5.94
CA PHE A 174 13.56 15.13 6.55
C PHE A 174 13.65 15.14 8.07
N ARG A 175 14.22 14.10 8.68
CA ARG A 175 14.43 14.05 10.13
C ARG A 175 15.34 15.16 10.61
N GLU A 176 16.47 15.37 9.95
CA GLU A 176 17.37 16.49 10.24
C GLU A 176 16.65 17.84 10.11
N ALA A 177 15.95 18.06 8.99
CA ALA A 177 15.25 19.31 8.71
C ALA A 177 14.10 19.60 9.69
N PHE A 178 13.45 18.55 10.21
CA PHE A 178 12.30 18.65 11.11
C PHE A 178 12.63 18.21 12.54
N CYS A 179 13.90 18.29 12.96
CA CYS A 179 14.35 17.99 14.33
C CYS A 179 13.81 16.65 14.87
N GLU A 180 14.05 15.56 14.14
CA GLU A 180 13.56 14.20 14.43
C GLU A 180 12.03 14.12 14.59
N PHE A 181 11.30 15.07 13.99
CA PHE A 181 9.85 15.21 14.14
C PHE A 181 9.41 15.33 15.61
N ASP A 182 10.17 16.03 16.46
CA ASP A 182 9.64 16.46 17.77
C ASP A 182 8.57 17.55 17.56
N PRO A 183 7.29 17.30 17.90
CA PRO A 183 6.22 18.27 17.69
C PRO A 183 6.45 19.61 18.38
N ASN A 184 7.14 19.62 19.54
CA ASN A 184 7.39 20.84 20.31
C ASN A 184 8.47 21.72 19.67
N LEU A 185 9.47 21.11 19.03
CA LEU A 185 10.52 21.83 18.31
C LEU A 185 9.98 22.33 16.97
N VAL A 186 9.34 21.45 16.20
CA VAL A 186 8.80 21.78 14.88
C VAL A 186 7.70 22.85 14.97
N ALA A 187 6.87 22.83 16.01
CA ALA A 187 5.82 23.84 16.21
C ALA A 187 6.37 25.28 16.41
N LYS A 188 7.64 25.41 16.82
CA LYS A 188 8.30 26.70 17.07
C LYS A 188 9.04 27.25 15.84
N MET A 189 9.16 26.47 14.76
CA MET A 189 9.81 26.92 13.53
C MET A 189 9.10 28.14 12.96
N GLY A 190 9.88 29.18 12.67
CA GLY A 190 9.42 30.45 12.13
C GLY A 190 9.58 30.51 10.61
N GLU A 191 9.31 31.70 10.06
CA GLU A 191 9.38 31.97 8.62
C GLU A 191 10.78 31.74 8.03
N LYS A 192 11.83 32.01 8.82
CA LYS A 192 13.21 31.84 8.39
C LYS A 192 13.53 30.37 8.16
N GLU A 193 13.27 29.51 9.15
CA GLU A 193 13.50 28.08 9.07
C GLU A 193 12.66 27.44 7.95
N ILE A 194 11.39 27.85 7.82
CA ILE A 194 10.50 27.38 6.75
C ILE A 194 11.10 27.67 5.37
N THR A 195 11.57 28.90 5.16
CA THR A 195 12.15 29.34 3.88
C THR A 195 13.46 28.63 3.58
N GLU A 196 14.27 28.38 4.61
CA GLU A 196 15.54 27.65 4.50
C GLU A 196 15.31 26.19 4.08
N ILE A 197 14.40 25.48 4.77
CA ILE A 197 14.05 24.09 4.42
C ILE A 197 13.47 24.02 3.00
N ALA A 198 12.58 24.95 2.64
CA ALA A 198 11.95 24.98 1.32
C ALA A 198 12.95 25.28 0.18
N SER A 199 14.01 26.04 0.47
CA SER A 199 15.06 26.38 -0.50
C SER A 199 16.11 25.28 -0.65
N ASN A 200 16.13 24.28 0.24
CA ASN A 200 17.09 23.19 0.21
C ASN A 200 16.79 22.21 -0.94
N LYS A 201 17.68 22.21 -1.94
CA LYS A 201 17.57 21.36 -3.13
C LYS A 201 17.75 19.86 -2.86
N ALA A 202 18.34 19.45 -1.74
CA ALA A 202 18.45 18.04 -1.37
C ALA A 202 17.13 17.51 -0.80
N ILE A 203 16.44 18.35 -0.01
CA ILE A 203 15.14 18.03 0.57
C ILE A 203 14.07 17.99 -0.52
N MET A 204 14.12 18.94 -1.48
CA MET A 204 13.14 19.09 -2.56
C MET A 204 11.71 19.04 -2.02
N LEU A 205 11.35 19.96 -1.14
CA LEU A 205 10.00 20.02 -0.56
C LEU A 205 9.40 21.39 -0.81
N GLN A 206 8.18 21.44 -1.33
CA GLN A 206 7.50 22.71 -1.56
C GLN A 206 7.28 23.46 -0.25
N GLU A 207 7.41 24.78 -0.26
CA GLU A 207 7.20 25.61 0.94
C GLU A 207 5.84 25.37 1.59
N SER A 208 4.79 25.17 0.77
CA SER A 208 3.43 24.83 1.26
C SER A 208 3.39 23.56 2.11
N ARG A 209 4.27 22.59 1.79
CA ARG A 209 4.42 21.33 2.52
C ARG A 209 5.21 21.51 3.81
N VAL A 210 6.28 22.29 3.77
CA VAL A 210 7.06 22.66 4.99
C VAL A 210 6.14 23.35 5.99
N ARG A 211 5.39 24.36 5.54
CA ARG A 211 4.39 25.07 6.37
C ARG A 211 3.32 24.13 6.93
N CYS A 212 2.83 23.20 6.12
CA CYS A 212 1.88 22.19 6.57
C CYS A 212 2.43 21.35 7.73
N ILE A 213 3.68 20.90 7.65
CA ILE A 213 4.31 20.08 8.70
C ILE A 213 4.41 20.90 9.99
N VAL A 214 4.86 22.15 9.91
CA VAL A 214 4.91 23.08 11.05
C VAL A 214 3.52 23.34 11.65
N ASP A 215 2.51 23.57 10.83
CA ASP A 215 1.12 23.77 11.30
C ASP A 215 0.55 22.51 11.97
N ASN A 216 0.87 21.33 11.43
CA ASN A 216 0.47 20.05 12.01
C ASN A 216 1.16 19.82 13.36
N ALA A 217 2.44 20.16 13.52
CA ALA A 217 3.14 20.09 14.81
C ALA A 217 2.47 20.98 15.89
N LYS A 218 2.03 22.19 15.51
CA LYS A 218 1.25 23.06 16.40
C LYS A 218 -0.08 22.42 16.80
N CYS A 219 -0.74 21.72 15.88
CA CYS A 219 -1.98 20.99 16.18
C CYS A 219 -1.73 19.79 17.10
N ILE A 220 -0.66 19.04 16.87
CA ILE A 220 -0.24 17.92 17.74
C ILE A 220 0.02 18.42 19.15
N THR A 221 0.73 19.53 19.32
CA THR A 221 0.99 20.13 20.65
C THR A 221 -0.33 20.46 21.40
N LYS A 222 -1.39 20.85 20.68
CA LYS A 222 -2.72 21.06 21.29
C LYS A 222 -3.40 19.74 21.64
N VAL A 223 -3.31 18.74 20.78
CA VAL A 223 -3.82 17.37 21.01
C VAL A 223 -3.16 16.75 22.24
N VAL A 224 -1.84 16.85 22.37
CA VAL A 224 -1.08 16.35 23.53
C VAL A 224 -1.62 16.95 24.85
N LYS A 225 -2.01 18.23 24.86
CA LYS A 225 -2.61 18.85 26.05
C LYS A 225 -4.00 18.29 26.42
N GLU A 226 -4.77 17.82 25.44
CA GLU A 226 -6.14 17.31 25.65
C GLU A 226 -6.18 15.79 25.89
N PHE A 227 -5.30 15.04 25.21
CA PHE A 227 -5.30 13.58 25.20
C PHE A 227 -4.07 12.95 25.87
N GLY A 228 -3.15 13.76 26.39
CA GLY A 228 -1.90 13.32 27.00
C GLY A 228 -0.78 13.03 25.99
N SER A 229 -1.09 12.40 24.85
CA SER A 229 -0.14 12.16 23.75
C SER A 229 -0.82 12.09 22.38
N PHE A 230 -0.05 12.26 21.30
CA PHE A 230 -0.55 12.08 19.93
C PHE A 230 -0.94 10.62 19.68
N SER A 231 -0.16 9.68 20.21
CA SER A 231 -0.44 8.25 20.24
C SER A 231 -1.77 7.95 20.92
N SER A 232 -2.04 8.50 22.11
CA SER A 232 -3.32 8.30 22.81
C SER A 232 -4.50 8.83 22.01
N TYR A 233 -4.34 9.98 21.34
CA TYR A 233 -5.34 10.53 20.45
C TYR A 233 -5.62 9.62 19.24
N MET A 234 -4.57 9.16 18.56
CA MET A 234 -4.70 8.31 17.37
C MET A 234 -5.28 6.93 17.71
N TRP A 235 -4.73 6.27 18.73
CA TRP A 235 -5.18 4.95 19.19
C TRP A 235 -6.56 5.01 19.89
N GLY A 236 -6.95 6.15 20.45
CA GLY A 236 -8.29 6.37 20.98
C GLY A 236 -9.40 6.20 19.94
N PHE A 237 -9.17 6.60 18.68
CA PHE A 237 -10.12 6.31 17.59
C PHE A 237 -10.22 4.82 17.24
N MET A 238 -9.20 4.06 17.61
CA MET A 238 -9.05 2.64 17.29
C MET A 238 -9.48 1.74 18.45
N ASP A 239 -10.08 2.31 19.50
CA ASP A 239 -10.38 1.60 20.75
C ASP A 239 -9.12 0.86 21.29
N TYR A 240 -7.95 1.48 21.07
CA TYR A 240 -6.62 0.97 21.41
C TYR A 240 -6.29 -0.42 20.83
N LYS A 241 -6.91 -0.79 19.70
CA LYS A 241 -6.68 -2.05 19.00
C LYS A 241 -6.50 -1.84 17.49
N PRO A 242 -5.46 -2.42 16.87
CA PRO A 242 -5.31 -2.34 15.42
C PRO A 242 -6.47 -3.04 14.70
N ILE A 243 -6.85 -2.53 13.54
CA ILE A 243 -7.76 -3.23 12.64
C ILE A 243 -6.96 -4.27 11.87
N ILE A 244 -7.24 -5.56 12.07
CA ILE A 244 -6.57 -6.64 11.35
C ILE A 244 -7.42 -7.02 10.13
N ASN A 245 -6.92 -6.70 8.93
CA ASN A 245 -7.53 -7.15 7.69
C ASN A 245 -6.90 -8.45 7.19
N ARG A 246 -7.63 -9.14 6.31
CA ARG A 246 -7.25 -10.44 5.72
C ARG A 246 -7.39 -10.41 4.21
N PHE A 247 -6.80 -9.40 3.57
CA PHE A 247 -6.89 -9.26 2.12
C PHE A 247 -6.03 -10.32 1.42
N LYS A 248 -6.63 -11.06 0.48
CA LYS A 248 -5.91 -12.01 -0.38
C LYS A 248 -5.34 -11.36 -1.64
N TYR A 249 -5.92 -10.23 -2.07
CA TYR A 249 -5.55 -9.57 -3.31
C TYR A 249 -5.36 -8.08 -3.06
N SER A 250 -4.30 -7.51 -3.63
CA SER A 250 -3.98 -6.08 -3.48
C SER A 250 -5.09 -5.13 -3.93
N ARG A 251 -5.86 -5.50 -4.96
CA ARG A 251 -7.03 -4.74 -5.44
C ARG A 251 -8.15 -4.61 -4.40
N ASN A 252 -8.16 -5.44 -3.37
CA ASN A 252 -9.14 -5.38 -2.28
C ASN A 252 -8.69 -4.47 -1.14
N VAL A 253 -7.40 -4.09 -1.08
CA VAL A 253 -6.90 -3.14 -0.10
C VAL A 253 -7.44 -1.76 -0.47
N PRO A 254 -8.27 -1.14 0.37
CA PRO A 254 -8.91 0.11 0.02
C PRO A 254 -7.92 1.27 0.12
N LEU A 255 -8.18 2.34 -0.63
CA LEU A 255 -7.40 3.58 -0.55
C LEU A 255 -7.83 4.51 0.59
N ARG A 256 -9.04 4.28 1.13
CA ARG A 256 -9.61 4.99 2.28
C ARG A 256 -10.53 4.03 3.02
N SER A 257 -10.71 4.25 4.32
CA SER A 257 -11.65 3.48 5.13
C SER A 257 -12.63 4.41 5.87
N PRO A 258 -13.80 3.89 6.31
CA PRO A 258 -14.72 4.67 7.15
C PRO A 258 -14.03 5.22 8.41
N LYS A 259 -13.09 4.46 9.00
CA LYS A 259 -12.33 4.91 10.17
C LYS A 259 -11.38 6.07 9.81
N ALA A 260 -10.70 5.99 8.67
CA ALA A 260 -9.85 7.08 8.18
C ALA A 260 -10.65 8.35 7.87
N GLU A 261 -11.89 8.25 7.41
CA GLU A 261 -12.79 9.40 7.20
C GLU A 261 -13.16 10.12 8.49
N ILE A 262 -13.46 9.36 9.54
CA ILE A 262 -13.76 9.89 10.87
C ILE A 262 -12.55 10.64 11.43
N ILE A 263 -11.38 9.99 11.43
CA ILE A 263 -10.12 10.57 11.91
C ILE A 263 -9.77 11.82 11.10
N SER A 264 -9.82 11.73 9.77
CA SER A 264 -9.55 12.86 8.87
C SER A 264 -10.44 14.06 9.18
N LYS A 265 -11.75 13.84 9.36
CA LYS A 265 -12.70 14.91 9.68
C LYS A 265 -12.36 15.60 11.00
N ASP A 266 -11.98 14.84 12.03
CA ASP A 266 -11.61 15.40 13.33
C ASP A 266 -10.28 16.17 13.25
N MET A 267 -9.27 15.62 12.59
CA MET A 267 -7.99 16.30 12.37
C MET A 267 -8.18 17.62 11.62
N ILE A 268 -8.99 17.65 10.55
CA ILE A 268 -9.31 18.88 9.81
C ILE A 268 -9.99 19.90 10.75
N LYS A 269 -10.95 19.46 11.57
CA LYS A 269 -11.63 20.32 12.55
C LYS A 269 -10.65 20.92 13.56
N ARG A 270 -9.61 20.18 13.93
CA ARG A 270 -8.53 20.63 14.83
C ARG A 270 -7.48 21.53 14.17
N GLY A 271 -7.58 21.73 12.85
CA GLY A 271 -6.70 22.61 12.08
C GLY A 271 -5.53 21.92 11.39
N PHE A 272 -5.45 20.58 11.44
CA PHE A 272 -4.46 19.86 10.66
C PHE A 272 -4.68 20.08 9.16
N ARG A 273 -3.59 20.13 8.42
CA ARG A 273 -3.54 20.36 6.97
C ARG A 273 -3.05 19.12 6.25
N PHE A 274 -3.53 18.92 5.03
CA PHE A 274 -3.19 17.77 4.17
C PHE A 274 -3.44 16.40 4.82
N VAL A 275 -4.51 16.30 5.59
CA VAL A 275 -4.94 15.07 6.28
C VAL A 275 -6.26 14.55 5.72
N GLY A 276 -6.37 14.48 4.38
CA GLY A 276 -7.55 13.91 3.72
C GLY A 276 -7.67 12.39 3.98
N PRO A 277 -8.85 11.77 3.80
CA PRO A 277 -9.08 10.37 4.19
C PRO A 277 -8.12 9.35 3.57
N VAL A 278 -7.65 9.59 2.34
CA VAL A 278 -6.66 8.73 1.67
C VAL A 278 -5.28 8.84 2.34
N ILE A 279 -4.87 10.06 2.70
CA ILE A 279 -3.59 10.31 3.38
C ILE A 279 -3.63 9.69 4.78
N VAL A 280 -4.73 9.91 5.52
CA VAL A 280 -4.93 9.34 6.85
C VAL A 280 -4.94 7.82 6.79
N HIS A 281 -5.57 7.21 5.78
CA HIS A 281 -5.55 5.76 5.64
C HIS A 281 -4.14 5.23 5.34
N SER A 282 -3.38 5.90 4.47
CA SER A 282 -1.99 5.54 4.20
C SER A 282 -1.10 5.66 5.45
N PHE A 283 -1.32 6.70 6.27
CA PHE A 283 -0.68 6.86 7.57
C PHE A 283 -1.05 5.71 8.52
N MET A 284 -2.34 5.36 8.63
CA MET A 284 -2.81 4.25 9.45
C MET A 284 -2.15 2.93 9.05
N GLN A 285 -1.98 2.70 7.74
CA GLN A 285 -1.30 1.52 7.20
C GLN A 285 0.19 1.52 7.57
N ALA A 286 0.88 2.65 7.35
CA ALA A 286 2.30 2.77 7.67
C ALA A 286 2.58 2.57 9.17
N ALA A 287 1.77 3.18 10.04
CA ALA A 287 1.90 3.16 11.49
C ALA A 287 1.31 1.91 12.18
N GLY A 288 0.76 0.95 11.41
CA GLY A 288 0.20 -0.28 11.97
C GLY A 288 -1.09 -0.09 12.76
N LEU A 289 -1.82 1.01 12.58
CA LEU A 289 -3.20 1.15 13.07
C LEU A 289 -4.15 0.20 12.30
N THR A 290 -3.80 -0.10 11.05
CA THR A 290 -4.45 -1.15 10.26
C THR A 290 -3.39 -2.09 9.70
N ILE A 291 -3.63 -3.39 9.81
CA ILE A 291 -2.75 -4.43 9.31
C ILE A 291 -3.28 -4.87 7.95
N ASP A 292 -2.73 -4.24 6.89
CA ASP A 292 -3.20 -4.41 5.51
C ASP A 292 -2.22 -5.22 4.65
N HIS A 293 -1.22 -5.85 5.27
CA HIS A 293 -0.41 -6.87 4.61
C HIS A 293 -1.34 -7.93 3.99
N LEU A 294 -1.01 -8.41 2.80
CA LEU A 294 -1.74 -9.53 2.21
C LEU A 294 -1.52 -10.78 3.05
N VAL A 295 -2.53 -11.65 3.14
CA VAL A 295 -2.47 -12.86 4.00
C VAL A 295 -1.35 -13.83 3.62
N ASP A 296 -0.80 -13.72 2.42
CA ASP A 296 0.31 -14.52 1.92
C ASP A 296 1.66 -13.81 2.01
N CYS A 297 1.69 -12.57 2.51
CA CYS A 297 2.93 -11.87 2.84
C CYS A 297 3.52 -12.44 4.13
N PHE A 298 4.83 -12.69 4.15
CA PHE A 298 5.55 -13.19 5.33
C PHE A 298 5.38 -12.30 6.58
N ARG A 299 5.18 -10.99 6.37
CA ARG A 299 4.95 -10.01 7.44
C ARG A 299 3.54 -10.01 8.01
N HIS A 300 2.55 -10.63 7.35
CA HIS A 300 1.17 -10.62 7.84
C HIS A 300 1.07 -11.24 9.23
N GLY A 301 1.60 -12.47 9.40
CA GLY A 301 1.59 -13.16 10.69
C GLY A 301 2.32 -12.40 11.78
N ASP A 302 3.51 -11.88 11.47
CA ASP A 302 4.31 -11.09 12.40
C ASP A 302 3.57 -9.82 12.87
N CYS A 303 3.03 -9.03 11.94
CA CYS A 303 2.32 -7.80 12.28
C CYS A 303 1.01 -8.09 13.05
N VAL A 304 0.31 -9.18 12.75
CA VAL A 304 -0.86 -9.64 13.53
C VAL A 304 -0.45 -10.01 14.95
N SER A 305 0.63 -10.78 15.12
CA SER A 305 1.16 -11.14 16.44
C SER A 305 1.55 -9.91 17.27
N LEU A 306 2.13 -8.89 16.63
CA LEU A 306 2.44 -7.61 17.27
C LEU A 306 1.17 -6.83 17.64
N ALA A 307 0.15 -6.86 16.78
CA ALA A 307 -1.12 -6.16 16.96
C ALA A 307 -2.00 -6.75 18.08
N GLU A 308 -1.87 -8.05 18.35
CA GLU A 308 -2.59 -8.72 19.44
C GLU A 308 -2.01 -8.44 20.82
N ARG A 309 -0.80 -7.85 20.90
CA ARG A 309 -0.21 -7.45 22.17
C ARG A 309 -1.04 -6.33 22.81
N PRO A 310 -1.13 -6.29 24.15
CA PRO A 310 -1.77 -5.18 24.85
C PRO A 310 -1.16 -3.87 24.41
N TRP A 311 -2.02 -2.87 24.20
CA TRP A 311 -1.58 -1.52 23.90
C TRP A 311 -0.62 -1.02 24.98
N ARG A 312 0.51 -0.47 24.57
CA ARG A 312 1.54 0.02 25.47
C ARG A 312 1.44 1.54 25.50
N HIS A 313 1.03 2.09 26.64
CA HIS A 313 1.34 3.47 26.96
C HIS A 313 2.87 3.58 26.98
N ILE A 314 3.44 4.34 26.03
CA ILE A 314 4.79 4.90 26.15
C ILE A 314 4.59 6.37 26.51
#